data_AF-A0A660XBW0-F1
#
_entry.id   AF-A0A660XBW0-F1
#
_cell.length_a   1.000
_cell.length_b   1.000
_cell.length_c   1.000
_cell.angle_alpha   90.00
_cell.angle_beta   90.00
_cell.angle_gamma   90.00
#
_symmetry.space_group_name_H-M   'P 1'
#
loop_
_entity.id
_entity.type
_entity.pdbx_description
1 polymer ?
#
loop_
_entity_poly.entity_id
_entity_poly.type
_entity_poly.pdbx_seq_one_letter_code
_entity_poly.pdbx_strand_id
1 'polypeptide(L)'
;MTQEKKEMIKGYLLDENISEEERKERFEIAWDICENFEEIKLSLKQEMLKAFVNKISNSEEFRGYEVHDKGLREGKKYGLLIIFKKDWVLSSNSKIGILNYAFEAEQEGVHKNLVGIVMQSGIVGQDEGIPFKGDWRKFTNDSNELLRKCSEKCNEIYKILNESSHSHGWNVTEGWIAWKWLKDPFYGMWEKEFYLQIMSDDGRKDAVKYFFDELLELKNKTERYIDEFVKIYLKTDTEG
;
A
#
# COMPACT_ATOMS: atom_id res chain seq x y z
N MET A 1 18.04 -11.67 -23.71
CA MET A 1 18.25 -13.05 -23.21
C MET A 1 19.68 -13.49 -23.57
N THR A 2 20.45 -14.02 -22.62
CA THR A 2 21.84 -14.46 -22.85
C THR A 2 21.88 -15.79 -23.59
N GLN A 3 23.00 -16.09 -24.26
CA GLN A 3 23.20 -17.36 -24.96
C GLN A 3 23.10 -18.56 -24.00
N GLU A 4 23.69 -18.44 -22.83
CA GLU A 4 23.59 -19.43 -21.75
C GLU A 4 22.13 -19.76 -21.37
N LYS A 5 21.29 -18.73 -21.17
CA LYS A 5 19.86 -18.95 -20.86
C LYS A 5 19.10 -19.62 -22.00
N LYS A 6 19.44 -19.32 -23.26
CA LYS A 6 18.84 -20.00 -24.42
C LYS A 6 19.18 -21.50 -24.40
N GLU A 7 20.44 -21.84 -24.15
CA GLU A 7 20.87 -23.23 -24.10
C GLU A 7 20.28 -23.99 -22.90
N MET A 8 20.13 -23.34 -21.74
CA MET A 8 19.40 -23.93 -20.60
C MET A 8 17.94 -24.24 -20.95
N ILE A 9 17.22 -23.30 -21.57
CA ILE A 9 15.82 -23.51 -21.97
C ILE A 9 15.71 -24.64 -22.99
N LYS A 10 16.59 -24.65 -24.01
CA LYS A 10 16.63 -25.75 -24.99
C LYS A 10 16.92 -27.08 -24.32
N GLY A 11 17.91 -27.14 -23.43
CA GLY A 11 18.27 -28.34 -22.70
C GLY A 11 17.12 -28.87 -21.84
N TYR A 12 16.29 -27.99 -21.27
CA TYR A 12 15.11 -28.40 -20.51
C TYR A 12 13.95 -28.90 -21.39
N LEU A 13 13.66 -28.19 -22.48
CA LEU A 13 12.53 -28.49 -23.38
C LEU A 13 12.81 -29.65 -24.33
N LEU A 14 14.07 -29.82 -24.76
CA LEU A 14 14.50 -30.76 -25.79
C LEU A 14 15.44 -31.83 -25.22
N ASP A 15 15.36 -32.13 -23.93
CA ASP A 15 16.22 -33.14 -23.29
C ASP A 15 16.05 -34.50 -24.00
N GLU A 16 17.10 -34.99 -24.63
CA GLU A 16 17.08 -36.28 -25.34
C GLU A 16 17.03 -37.49 -24.38
N ASN A 17 17.32 -37.27 -23.10
CA ASN A 17 17.35 -38.33 -22.08
C ASN A 17 15.97 -38.69 -21.50
N ILE A 18 14.92 -37.94 -21.84
CA ILE A 18 13.53 -38.21 -21.45
C ILE A 18 12.70 -38.71 -22.66
N SER A 19 11.48 -39.20 -22.40
CA SER A 19 10.60 -39.68 -23.46
C SER A 19 10.13 -38.55 -24.39
N GLU A 20 9.68 -38.92 -25.58
CA GLU A 20 9.09 -37.96 -26.52
C GLU A 20 7.81 -37.35 -25.95
N GLU A 21 7.00 -38.14 -25.26
CA GLU A 21 5.79 -37.70 -24.58
C GLU A 21 6.09 -36.66 -23.50
N GLU A 22 7.11 -36.89 -22.68
CA GLU A 22 7.49 -35.93 -21.63
C GLU A 22 8.05 -34.62 -22.23
N ARG A 23 8.80 -34.69 -23.34
CA ARG A 23 9.22 -33.48 -24.08
C ARG A 23 8.02 -32.68 -24.59
N LYS A 24 7.01 -33.36 -25.16
CA LYS A 24 5.78 -32.70 -25.65
C LYS A 24 5.03 -32.01 -24.51
N GLU A 25 4.86 -32.70 -23.37
CA GLU A 25 4.21 -32.13 -22.19
C GLU A 25 4.95 -30.88 -21.67
N ARG A 26 6.28 -30.92 -21.57
CA ARG A 26 7.08 -29.73 -21.18
C ARG A 26 6.89 -28.56 -22.15
N PHE A 27 6.80 -28.85 -23.44
CA PHE A 27 6.58 -27.82 -24.46
C PHE A 27 5.19 -27.21 -24.37
N GLU A 28 4.16 -28.04 -24.17
CA GLU A 28 2.77 -27.59 -23.93
C GLU A 28 2.70 -26.68 -22.70
N ILE A 29 3.28 -27.09 -21.57
CA ILE A 29 3.32 -26.26 -20.35
C ILE A 29 4.03 -24.92 -20.60
N ALA A 30 5.19 -24.94 -21.28
CA ALA A 30 5.91 -23.71 -21.59
C ALA A 30 5.13 -22.79 -22.53
N TRP A 31 4.37 -23.37 -23.47
CA TRP A 31 3.49 -22.64 -24.37
C TRP A 31 2.32 -22.01 -23.62
N ASP A 32 1.64 -22.78 -22.75
CA ASP A 32 0.55 -22.31 -21.91
C ASP A 32 0.99 -21.18 -20.98
N ILE A 33 2.17 -21.29 -20.36
CA ILE A 33 2.73 -20.20 -19.55
C ILE A 33 2.94 -18.95 -20.39
N CYS A 34 3.45 -19.09 -21.62
CA CYS A 34 3.68 -17.96 -22.53
C CYS A 34 2.37 -17.25 -22.89
N GLU A 35 1.32 -18.03 -23.20
CA GLU A 35 0.00 -17.49 -23.58
C GLU A 35 -0.73 -16.85 -22.40
N ASN A 36 -0.57 -17.39 -21.18
CA ASN A 36 -1.32 -16.98 -20.00
C ASN A 36 -0.50 -16.19 -18.97
N PHE A 37 0.69 -15.69 -19.35
CA PHE A 37 1.66 -15.13 -18.39
C PHE A 37 1.11 -13.95 -17.57
N GLU A 38 0.35 -13.06 -18.19
CA GLU A 38 -0.23 -11.91 -17.48
C GLU A 38 -1.33 -12.31 -16.49
N GLU A 39 -2.11 -13.35 -16.81
CA GLU A 39 -3.12 -13.89 -15.89
C GLU A 39 -2.45 -14.57 -14.68
N ILE A 40 -1.36 -15.32 -14.92
CA ILE A 40 -0.57 -15.94 -13.86
C ILE A 40 -0.01 -14.87 -12.91
N LYS A 41 0.59 -13.81 -13.46
CA LYS A 41 1.10 -12.67 -12.68
C LYS A 41 0.00 -12.00 -11.86
N LEU A 42 -1.17 -11.77 -12.47
CA LEU A 42 -2.31 -11.19 -11.79
C LEU A 42 -2.77 -12.07 -10.62
N SER A 43 -2.90 -13.38 -10.84
CA SER A 43 -3.32 -14.33 -9.81
C SER A 43 -2.36 -14.33 -8.61
N LEU A 44 -1.05 -14.47 -8.85
CA LEU A 44 -0.03 -14.48 -7.80
C LEU A 44 -0.07 -13.21 -6.93
N LYS A 45 -0.23 -12.06 -7.58
CA LYS A 45 -0.35 -10.76 -6.92
C LYS A 45 -1.64 -10.67 -6.08
N GLN A 46 -2.78 -11.07 -6.64
CA GLN A 46 -4.06 -11.04 -5.93
C GLN A 46 -4.05 -11.97 -4.71
N GLU A 47 -3.47 -13.17 -4.82
CA GLU A 47 -3.32 -14.09 -3.70
C GLU A 47 -2.48 -13.48 -2.58
N MET A 48 -1.33 -12.89 -2.91
CA MET A 48 -0.47 -12.21 -1.95
C MET A 48 -1.20 -11.01 -1.29
N LEU A 49 -1.88 -10.16 -2.06
CA LEU A 49 -2.62 -9.01 -1.53
C LEU A 49 -3.80 -9.44 -0.64
N LYS A 50 -4.51 -10.53 -0.99
CA LYS A 50 -5.54 -11.13 -0.13
C LYS A 50 -4.94 -11.57 1.20
N ALA A 51 -3.80 -12.26 1.17
CA ALA A 51 -3.09 -12.69 2.39
C ALA A 51 -2.64 -11.49 3.24
N PHE A 52 -2.16 -10.41 2.62
CA PHE A 52 -1.79 -9.17 3.29
C PHE A 52 -2.97 -8.48 3.99
N VAL A 53 -4.09 -8.27 3.27
CA VAL A 53 -5.31 -7.68 3.84
C VAL A 53 -5.86 -8.55 4.99
N ASN A 54 -5.85 -9.88 4.81
CA ASN A 54 -6.26 -10.81 5.86
C ASN A 54 -5.34 -10.75 7.08
N LYS A 55 -4.03 -10.61 6.88
CA LYS A 55 -3.07 -10.47 7.99
C LYS A 55 -3.37 -9.24 8.82
N ILE A 56 -3.59 -8.08 8.20
CA ILE A 56 -3.94 -6.84 8.92
C ILE A 56 -5.26 -7.03 9.68
N SER A 57 -6.30 -7.51 9.00
CA SER A 57 -7.66 -7.61 9.54
C SER A 57 -7.75 -8.55 10.75
N ASN A 58 -6.86 -9.55 10.84
CA ASN A 58 -6.84 -10.54 11.92
C ASN A 58 -5.68 -10.34 12.92
N SER A 59 -4.92 -9.26 12.81
CA SER A 59 -3.80 -8.97 13.68
C SER A 59 -4.24 -8.31 14.99
N GLU A 60 -3.56 -8.61 16.10
CA GLU A 60 -3.81 -7.92 17.37
C GLU A 60 -3.33 -6.46 17.31
N GLU A 61 -2.29 -6.18 16.52
CA GLU A 61 -1.70 -4.85 16.37
C GLU A 61 -2.67 -3.82 15.77
N PHE A 62 -3.57 -4.28 14.90
CA PHE A 62 -4.65 -3.47 14.31
C PHE A 62 -6.03 -3.78 14.92
N ARG A 63 -6.07 -4.39 16.11
CA ARG A 63 -7.32 -4.61 16.82
C ARG A 63 -7.99 -3.27 17.14
N GLY A 64 -9.27 -3.15 16.81
CA GLY A 64 -10.04 -1.91 16.97
C GLY A 64 -9.92 -0.92 15.80
N TYR A 65 -9.19 -1.29 14.75
CA TYR A 65 -9.17 -0.57 13.49
C TYR A 65 -10.24 -1.09 12.52
N GLU A 66 -10.70 -0.20 11.66
CA GLU A 66 -11.44 -0.55 10.45
C GLU A 66 -10.44 -0.72 9.29
N VAL A 67 -10.69 -1.71 8.44
CA VAL A 67 -9.86 -2.01 7.27
C VAL A 67 -10.76 -1.98 6.04
N HIS A 68 -10.55 -1.00 5.18
CA HIS A 68 -11.35 -0.80 3.98
C HIS A 68 -10.51 -0.99 2.73
N ASP A 69 -10.82 -2.04 1.98
CA ASP A 69 -10.29 -2.20 0.63
C ASP A 69 -11.05 -1.31 -0.36
N LYS A 70 -10.37 -0.33 -0.93
CA LYS A 70 -10.86 0.60 -1.94
C LYS A 70 -10.35 0.26 -3.34
N GLY A 71 -10.18 -1.02 -3.63
CA GLY A 71 -9.77 -1.50 -4.94
C GLY A 71 -8.36 -2.05 -5.01
N LEU A 72 -7.66 -2.26 -3.87
CA LEU A 72 -6.30 -2.80 -3.82
C LEU A 72 -6.28 -4.28 -4.25
N ARG A 73 -7.17 -5.13 -3.72
CA ARG A 73 -7.17 -6.58 -4.08
C ARG A 73 -7.59 -6.81 -5.53
N GLU A 74 -8.50 -6.01 -6.05
CA GLU A 74 -8.84 -5.97 -7.47
C GLU A 74 -7.76 -5.24 -8.30
N GLY A 75 -6.89 -4.53 -7.58
CA GLY A 75 -5.94 -3.50 -8.00
C GLY A 75 -6.36 -2.69 -9.20
N LYS A 76 -7.48 -2.03 -8.96
CA LYS A 76 -7.89 -0.85 -9.70
C LYS A 76 -6.76 0.18 -9.67
N LYS A 77 -6.73 1.01 -10.69
CA LYS A 77 -5.91 2.22 -10.70
C LYS A 77 -6.20 3.06 -9.45
N TYR A 78 -5.17 3.44 -8.71
CA TYR A 78 -5.28 4.14 -7.41
C TYR A 78 -6.07 3.37 -6.34
N GLY A 79 -6.09 2.03 -6.43
CA GLY A 79 -6.71 1.16 -5.44
C GLY A 79 -5.91 1.18 -4.13
N LEU A 80 -6.57 1.61 -3.05
CA LEU A 80 -5.96 1.77 -1.72
C LEU A 80 -6.50 0.73 -0.74
N LEU A 81 -5.66 0.28 0.19
CA LEU A 81 -6.12 -0.23 1.46
C LEU A 81 -6.07 0.91 2.48
N ILE A 82 -7.20 1.20 3.10
CA ILE A 82 -7.36 2.28 4.09
C ILE A 82 -7.57 1.66 5.46
N ILE A 83 -6.84 2.14 6.47
CA ILE A 83 -6.85 1.61 7.84
C ILE A 83 -6.93 2.77 8.84
N PHE A 84 -7.93 2.77 9.72
CA PHE A 84 -8.13 3.83 10.72
C PHE A 84 -8.78 3.31 12.00
N LYS A 85 -8.58 3.98 13.14
CA LYS A 85 -9.31 3.65 14.37
C LYS A 85 -10.77 4.06 14.25
N LYS A 86 -11.67 3.30 14.86
CA LYS A 86 -13.13 3.57 14.83
C LYS A 86 -13.52 4.95 15.37
N ASP A 87 -12.70 5.58 16.21
CA ASP A 87 -12.90 6.92 16.77
C ASP A 87 -12.25 8.04 15.95
N TRP A 88 -11.60 7.72 14.82
CA TRP A 88 -11.01 8.70 13.89
C TRP A 88 -12.01 9.21 12.84
N VAL A 89 -13.30 9.00 13.05
CA VAL A 89 -14.36 9.36 12.10
C VAL A 89 -15.08 10.63 12.52
N LEU A 90 -15.55 11.43 11.55
CA LEU A 90 -16.34 12.64 11.82
C LEU A 90 -17.69 12.30 12.47
N SER A 91 -18.36 11.28 11.94
CA SER A 91 -19.67 10.83 12.41
C SER A 91 -19.72 9.30 12.44
N SER A 92 -20.67 8.74 13.17
CA SER A 92 -20.91 7.29 13.20
C SER A 92 -21.25 6.68 11.83
N ASN A 93 -21.62 7.51 10.85
CA ASN A 93 -21.97 7.09 9.49
C ASN A 93 -20.79 7.21 8.51
N SER A 94 -19.69 7.84 8.92
CA SER A 94 -18.51 8.01 8.08
C SER A 94 -17.86 6.65 7.82
N LYS A 95 -17.52 6.39 6.55
CA LYS A 95 -16.94 5.12 6.09
C LYS A 95 -15.41 5.13 5.99
N ILE A 96 -14.79 6.26 6.33
CA ILE A 96 -13.36 6.54 6.24
C ILE A 96 -13.01 7.46 7.42
N GLY A 97 -11.81 7.33 7.97
CA GLY A 97 -11.29 8.23 8.99
C GLY A 97 -10.87 9.59 8.42
N ILE A 98 -10.80 10.59 9.30
CA ILE A 98 -10.30 11.94 8.99
C ILE A 98 -8.84 11.85 8.48
N LEU A 99 -8.03 11.04 9.17
CA LEU A 99 -6.70 10.61 8.75
C LEU A 99 -6.65 9.08 8.76
N ASN A 100 -5.92 8.51 7.81
CA ASN A 100 -5.88 7.07 7.63
C ASN A 100 -4.44 6.62 7.34
N TYR A 101 -4.08 5.44 7.83
CA TYR A 101 -2.99 4.70 7.21
C TYR A 101 -3.45 4.17 5.87
N ALA A 102 -2.58 4.23 4.88
CA ALA A 102 -2.87 3.75 3.55
C ALA A 102 -1.71 2.97 2.95
N PHE A 103 -2.07 1.96 2.18
CA PHE A 103 -1.18 1.20 1.33
C PHE A 103 -1.72 1.23 -0.09
N GLU A 104 -0.86 1.56 -1.05
CA GLU A 104 -1.18 1.57 -2.47
C GLU A 104 -0.24 0.62 -3.21
N ALA A 105 -0.84 -0.22 -4.05
CA ALA A 105 -0.12 -0.98 -5.06
C ALA A 105 -0.89 -0.87 -6.36
N GLU A 106 -0.34 -0.11 -7.32
CA GLU A 106 -0.99 0.05 -8.60
C GLU A 106 -0.67 -1.13 -9.53
N GLN A 107 -1.67 -1.57 -10.31
CA GLN A 107 -1.54 -2.73 -11.20
C GLN A 107 -1.22 -2.36 -12.65
N GLU A 108 -1.55 -1.16 -13.09
CA GLU A 108 -1.44 -0.74 -14.48
C GLU A 108 -0.57 0.52 -14.59
N GLY A 109 0.76 0.34 -14.60
CA GLY A 109 1.71 1.42 -14.81
C GLY A 109 3.10 1.18 -14.24
N VAL A 110 3.93 2.23 -14.25
CA VAL A 110 5.28 2.26 -13.64
C VAL A 110 5.22 2.80 -12.19
N HIS A 111 4.03 2.74 -11.57
CA HIS A 111 3.75 3.36 -10.29
C HIS A 111 4.01 2.40 -9.13
N LYS A 112 4.88 2.87 -8.23
CA LYS A 112 5.53 2.12 -7.15
C LYS A 112 4.59 1.82 -6.00
N ASN A 113 4.86 0.74 -5.29
CA ASN A 113 4.15 0.43 -4.06
C ASN A 113 4.52 1.48 -3.01
N LEU A 114 3.52 2.04 -2.34
CA LEU A 114 3.74 3.02 -1.28
C LEU A 114 2.94 2.70 -0.03
N VAL A 115 3.43 3.25 1.06
CA VAL A 115 2.74 3.31 2.35
C VAL A 115 2.76 4.74 2.86
N GLY A 116 1.71 5.15 3.55
CA GLY A 116 1.63 6.51 4.06
C GLY A 116 0.43 6.81 4.94
N ILE A 117 0.33 8.07 5.31
CA ILE A 117 -0.82 8.68 5.98
C ILE A 117 -1.51 9.57 4.96
N VAL A 118 -2.75 9.23 4.68
CA VAL A 118 -3.58 9.91 3.68
C VAL A 118 -4.75 10.57 4.39
N MET A 119 -5.02 11.82 4.03
CA MET A 119 -6.33 12.41 4.26
C MET A 119 -7.30 11.74 3.31
N GLN A 120 -8.58 11.64 3.69
CA GLN A 120 -9.64 11.08 2.84
C GLN A 120 -9.37 11.36 1.34
N SER A 121 -9.05 10.31 0.60
CA SER A 121 -8.37 10.40 -0.69
C SER A 121 -9.19 11.21 -1.68
N GLY A 122 -8.51 12.02 -2.50
CA GLY A 122 -9.07 12.73 -3.64
C GLY A 122 -9.68 11.84 -4.73
N ILE A 123 -10.79 11.18 -4.41
CA ILE A 123 -11.79 10.79 -5.39
C ILE A 123 -12.84 11.90 -5.34
N VAL A 124 -12.76 12.77 -6.34
CA VAL A 124 -13.69 13.86 -6.66
C VAL A 124 -15.04 13.78 -5.95
N GLY A 125 -15.21 14.63 -4.94
CA GLY A 125 -16.44 14.80 -4.18
C GLY A 125 -16.12 15.53 -2.90
N GLN A 126 -16.87 16.59 -2.58
CA GLN A 126 -16.83 17.20 -1.25
C GLN A 126 -17.42 16.20 -0.27
N ASP A 127 -16.61 15.29 0.24
CA ASP A 127 -17.01 14.51 1.38
C ASP A 127 -16.98 15.43 2.61
N GLU A 128 -18.10 15.50 3.32
CA GLU A 128 -18.18 16.21 4.59
C GLU A 128 -17.12 15.66 5.57
N GLY A 129 -16.37 16.55 6.23
CA GLY A 129 -15.36 16.16 7.23
C GLY A 129 -13.91 16.13 6.80
N ILE A 130 -13.57 16.64 5.61
CA ILE A 130 -12.17 16.84 5.22
C ILE A 130 -11.64 18.12 5.91
N PRO A 131 -10.58 18.04 6.73
CA PRO A 131 -10.07 19.19 7.47
C PRO A 131 -9.49 20.28 6.57
N PHE A 132 -9.01 19.92 5.37
CA PHE A 132 -8.41 20.86 4.44
C PHE A 132 -9.00 20.74 3.04
N LYS A 133 -9.40 21.89 2.47
CA LYS A 133 -9.68 22.00 1.04
C LYS A 133 -8.44 22.57 0.34
N GLY A 134 -7.66 21.71 -0.31
CA GLY A 134 -6.37 22.11 -0.87
C GLY A 134 -5.19 21.68 -0.02
N ASP A 135 -4.01 22.16 -0.42
CA ASP A 135 -2.73 21.86 0.23
C ASP A 135 -2.72 22.26 1.72
N TRP A 136 -2.80 21.26 2.60
CA TRP A 136 -2.83 21.41 4.06
C TRP A 136 -1.65 22.21 4.64
N ARG A 137 -0.51 22.28 3.93
CA ARG A 137 0.70 23.01 4.38
C ARG A 137 0.51 24.52 4.40
N LYS A 138 -0.43 25.04 3.59
CA LYS A 138 -0.73 26.48 3.50
C LYS A 138 -1.42 27.02 4.75
N PHE A 139 -2.02 26.14 5.55
CA PHE A 139 -2.80 26.52 6.73
C PHE A 139 -1.94 26.76 7.98
N THR A 140 -0.62 26.61 7.90
CA THR A 140 0.32 26.90 9.01
C THR A 140 0.27 28.34 9.51
N ASN A 141 -0.16 29.29 8.68
CA ASN A 141 -0.34 30.70 9.04
C ASN A 141 -1.81 31.16 8.87
N ASP A 142 -2.75 30.22 8.90
CA ASP A 142 -4.17 30.55 8.74
C ASP A 142 -4.70 31.30 9.97
N SER A 143 -5.65 32.22 9.74
CA SER A 143 -6.33 32.94 10.84
C SER A 143 -7.32 32.04 11.58
N ASN A 144 -7.77 30.95 10.96
CA ASN A 144 -8.54 29.91 11.60
C ASN A 144 -7.65 29.04 12.49
N GLU A 145 -7.82 29.19 13.81
CA GLU A 145 -7.02 28.49 14.81
C GLU A 145 -7.10 26.96 14.70
N LEU A 146 -8.25 26.42 14.32
CA LEU A 146 -8.43 24.98 14.13
C LEU A 146 -7.56 24.45 12.99
N LEU A 147 -7.66 25.08 11.82
CA LEU A 147 -6.90 24.67 10.63
C LEU A 147 -5.40 24.82 10.84
N ARG A 148 -4.98 25.89 11.54
CA ARG A 148 -3.59 26.09 11.94
C ARG A 148 -3.09 24.95 12.82
N LYS A 149 -3.79 24.62 13.91
CA LYS A 149 -3.41 23.52 14.82
C LYS A 149 -3.36 22.17 14.12
N CYS A 150 -4.32 21.90 13.24
CA CYS A 150 -4.32 20.68 12.43
C CYS A 150 -3.10 20.63 11.51
N SER A 151 -2.77 21.73 10.83
CA SER A 151 -1.63 21.82 9.92
C SER A 151 -0.29 21.67 10.67
N GLU A 152 -0.17 22.25 11.87
CA GLU A 152 0.97 22.05 12.77
C GLU A 152 1.15 20.57 13.12
N LYS A 153 0.08 19.85 13.43
CA LYS A 153 0.14 18.40 13.71
C LYS A 153 0.53 17.57 12.49
N CYS A 154 0.05 17.90 11.31
CA CYS A 154 0.52 17.26 10.07
C CYS A 154 2.03 17.47 9.85
N ASN A 155 2.55 18.67 10.12
CA ASN A 155 3.98 18.95 10.04
C ASN A 155 4.79 18.18 11.10
N GLU A 156 4.29 18.05 12.33
CA GLU A 156 4.92 17.22 13.36
C GLU A 156 5.04 15.76 12.90
N ILE A 157 3.95 15.18 12.40
CA ILE A 157 3.93 13.81 11.85
C ILE A 157 5.01 13.65 10.78
N TYR A 158 5.04 14.55 9.79
CA TYR A 158 6.03 14.50 8.72
C TYR A 158 7.47 14.62 9.26
N LYS A 159 7.70 15.53 10.20
CA LYS A 159 9.01 15.76 10.81
C LYS A 159 9.52 14.50 11.51
N ILE A 160 8.70 13.83 12.32
CA ILE A 160 9.09 12.61 13.05
C ILE A 160 9.45 11.48 12.08
N LEU A 161 8.66 11.35 11.01
CA LEU A 161 8.93 10.37 9.97
C LEU A 161 10.24 10.66 9.25
N ASN A 162 10.58 11.93 9.01
CA ASN A 162 11.80 12.31 8.31
C ASN A 162 13.06 12.36 9.21
N GLU A 163 12.90 12.63 10.51
CA GLU A 163 14.01 12.69 11.48
C GLU A 163 14.43 11.31 12.01
N SER A 164 13.57 10.29 11.89
CA SER A 164 13.96 8.95 12.30
C SER A 164 15.06 8.43 11.37
N SER A 165 16.26 8.22 11.94
CA SER A 165 17.55 7.95 11.26
C SER A 165 17.58 6.75 10.28
N HIS A 166 16.47 6.01 10.18
CA HIS A 166 16.30 4.82 9.34
C HIS A 166 15.35 5.03 8.15
N SER A 167 14.70 6.20 8.03
CA SER A 167 13.70 6.47 6.97
C SER A 167 13.94 7.77 6.23
N HIS A 168 14.97 7.79 5.39
CA HIS A 168 15.03 8.73 4.28
C HIS A 168 13.97 8.33 3.24
N GLY A 169 13.27 9.31 2.65
CA GLY A 169 12.37 9.08 1.50
C GLY A 169 10.88 9.30 1.73
N TRP A 170 10.48 9.94 2.84
CA TRP A 170 9.11 10.43 3.01
C TRP A 170 8.87 11.68 2.15
N ASN A 171 7.70 11.72 1.53
CA ASN A 171 7.23 12.79 0.66
C ASN A 171 5.84 13.23 1.13
N VAL A 172 5.38 14.39 0.64
CA VAL A 172 4.08 14.97 1.00
C VAL A 172 3.36 15.45 -0.26
N THR A 173 2.04 15.41 -0.27
CA THR A 173 1.20 16.03 -1.33
C THR A 173 -0.02 16.68 -0.70
N GLU A 174 -0.92 17.21 -1.53
CA GLU A 174 -2.21 17.72 -1.07
C GLU A 174 -3.04 16.65 -0.35
N GLY A 175 -3.08 15.40 -0.84
CA GLY A 175 -3.86 14.32 -0.23
C GLY A 175 -3.08 13.47 0.78
N TRP A 176 -1.75 13.46 0.70
CA TRP A 176 -0.89 12.65 1.56
C TRP A 176 -0.12 13.52 2.54
N ILE A 177 -0.36 13.33 3.83
CA ILE A 177 0.39 13.98 4.91
C ILE A 177 1.84 13.52 4.90
N ALA A 178 2.04 12.22 4.69
CA ALA A 178 3.35 11.63 4.48
C ALA A 178 3.18 10.32 3.71
N TRP A 179 4.03 10.06 2.73
CA TRP A 179 4.08 8.78 2.02
C TRP A 179 5.51 8.46 1.61
N LYS A 180 5.85 7.18 1.49
CA LYS A 180 7.13 6.75 0.95
C LYS A 180 6.92 5.56 0.03
N TRP A 181 7.80 5.43 -0.94
CA TRP A 181 7.91 4.19 -1.69
C TRP A 181 8.48 3.08 -0.80
N LEU A 182 8.05 1.86 -1.07
CA LEU A 182 8.67 0.67 -0.49
C LEU A 182 10.06 0.44 -1.07
N LYS A 183 10.81 -0.51 -0.54
CA LYS A 183 12.16 -0.82 -1.04
C LYS A 183 12.16 -2.09 -1.89
N ASP A 184 13.18 -2.21 -2.74
CA ASP A 184 13.46 -3.44 -3.47
C ASP A 184 13.57 -4.63 -2.50
N PRO A 185 13.10 -5.82 -2.89
CA PRO A 185 12.53 -6.17 -4.20
C PRO A 185 11.02 -5.89 -4.31
N PHE A 186 10.42 -5.22 -3.33
CA PHE A 186 8.97 -4.98 -3.27
C PHE A 186 8.57 -3.55 -3.66
N TYR A 187 9.48 -2.85 -4.34
CA TYR A 187 9.26 -1.50 -4.83
C TYR A 187 8.12 -1.41 -5.83
N GLY A 188 8.01 -2.40 -6.71
CA GLY A 188 7.03 -2.39 -7.78
C GLY A 188 6.51 -3.77 -8.17
N MET A 189 5.19 -3.91 -8.27
CA MET A 189 4.54 -5.16 -8.69
C MET A 189 4.58 -5.38 -10.21
N TRP A 190 5.15 -4.46 -10.99
CA TRP A 190 5.44 -4.67 -12.43
C TRP A 190 6.83 -5.26 -12.67
N GLU A 191 7.71 -5.26 -11.66
CA GLU A 191 9.10 -5.67 -11.81
C GLU A 191 9.22 -7.20 -11.82
N LYS A 192 10.14 -7.70 -12.64
CA LYS A 192 10.41 -9.14 -12.72
C LYS A 192 10.90 -9.68 -11.37
N GLU A 193 11.72 -8.91 -10.69
CA GLU A 193 12.33 -9.23 -9.41
C GLU A 193 11.27 -9.48 -8.33
N PHE A 194 10.18 -8.69 -8.33
CA PHE A 194 9.04 -8.92 -7.45
C PHE A 194 8.42 -10.31 -7.66
N TYR A 195 8.13 -10.70 -8.90
CA TYR A 195 7.56 -12.02 -9.20
C TYR A 195 8.51 -13.17 -8.87
N LEU A 196 9.82 -12.98 -9.06
CA LEU A 196 10.81 -13.97 -8.63
C LEU A 196 10.82 -14.17 -7.12
N GLN A 197 10.48 -13.15 -6.32
CA GLN A 197 10.27 -13.34 -4.88
C GLN A 197 8.97 -14.09 -4.60
N ILE A 198 7.85 -13.62 -5.15
CA ILE A 198 6.52 -14.10 -4.74
C ILE A 198 6.05 -15.37 -5.45
N MET A 199 6.87 -15.97 -6.32
CA MET A 199 6.49 -17.21 -7.00
C MET A 199 6.45 -18.43 -6.05
N SER A 200 7.20 -18.40 -4.95
CA SER A 200 7.15 -19.43 -3.91
C SER A 200 6.22 -19.03 -2.75
N ASP A 201 5.72 -20.02 -2.00
CA ASP A 201 4.88 -19.76 -0.82
C ASP A 201 5.61 -18.95 0.25
N ASP A 202 6.87 -19.28 0.51
CA ASP A 202 7.67 -18.59 1.52
C ASP A 202 7.97 -17.15 1.09
N GLY A 203 8.28 -16.93 -0.19
CA GLY A 203 8.46 -15.58 -0.71
C GLY A 203 7.18 -14.74 -0.68
N ARG A 204 5.99 -15.35 -0.86
CA ARG A 204 4.70 -14.68 -0.63
C ARG A 204 4.53 -14.28 0.84
N LYS A 205 4.85 -15.18 1.78
CA LYS A 205 4.77 -14.88 3.22
C LYS A 205 5.73 -13.76 3.61
N ASP A 206 6.93 -13.75 3.05
CA ASP A 206 7.94 -12.71 3.28
C ASP A 206 7.48 -11.35 2.75
N ALA A 207 6.90 -11.30 1.55
CA ALA A 207 6.31 -10.07 0.99
C ALA A 207 5.17 -9.53 1.88
N VAL A 208 4.25 -10.41 2.29
CA VAL A 208 3.15 -10.06 3.20
C VAL A 208 3.69 -9.55 4.54
N LYS A 209 4.72 -10.19 5.08
CA LYS A 209 5.37 -9.75 6.32
C LYS A 209 6.01 -8.38 6.16
N TYR A 210 6.76 -8.16 5.08
CA TYR A 210 7.40 -6.88 4.80
C TYR A 210 6.38 -5.75 4.73
N PHE A 211 5.29 -5.90 3.96
CA PHE A 211 4.25 -4.88 3.86
C PHE A 211 3.53 -4.61 5.19
N PHE A 212 3.29 -5.65 5.97
CA PHE A 212 2.69 -5.53 7.30
C PHE A 212 3.61 -4.77 8.25
N ASP A 213 4.90 -5.11 8.28
CA ASP A 213 5.88 -4.48 9.16
C ASP A 213 6.06 -2.98 8.81
N GLU A 214 6.06 -2.62 7.53
CA GLU A 214 6.13 -1.23 7.07
C GLU A 214 4.91 -0.40 7.55
N LEU A 215 3.70 -0.97 7.50
CA LEU A 215 2.50 -0.34 8.06
C LEU A 215 2.53 -0.25 9.58
N LEU A 216 2.98 -1.32 10.24
CA LEU A 216 3.06 -1.37 11.70
C LEU A 216 4.09 -0.37 12.24
N GLU A 217 5.24 -0.24 11.58
CA GLU A 217 6.24 0.77 11.92
C GLU A 217 5.68 2.19 11.78
N LEU A 218 5.00 2.48 10.67
CA LEU A 218 4.33 3.75 10.45
C LEU A 218 3.32 4.03 11.57
N LYS A 219 2.47 3.04 11.89
CA LYS A 219 1.49 3.13 12.98
C LYS A 219 2.16 3.47 14.30
N ASN A 220 3.11 2.66 14.73
CA ASN A 220 3.76 2.80 16.03
C ASN A 220 4.45 4.16 16.20
N LYS A 221 4.96 4.76 15.12
CA LYS A 221 5.59 6.08 15.16
C LYS A 221 4.62 7.24 15.23
N THR A 222 3.42 7.10 14.66
CA THR A 222 2.56 8.25 14.34
C THR A 222 1.21 8.25 15.02
N GLU A 223 0.74 7.12 15.53
CA GLU A 223 -0.62 6.94 16.05
C GLU A 223 -1.00 8.01 17.09
N ARG A 224 -0.12 8.28 18.06
CA ARG A 224 -0.30 9.35 19.06
C ARG A 224 -0.65 10.70 18.44
N TYR A 225 0.06 11.07 17.38
CA TYR A 225 -0.06 12.38 16.74
C TYR A 225 -1.31 12.46 15.88
N ILE A 226 -1.71 11.33 15.28
CA ILE A 226 -3.00 11.21 14.61
C ILE A 226 -4.14 11.31 15.63
N ASP A 227 -4.04 10.64 16.78
CA ASP A 227 -5.04 10.76 17.86
C ASP A 227 -5.17 12.22 18.35
N GLU A 228 -4.06 12.94 18.49
CA GLU A 228 -4.06 14.37 18.85
C GLU A 228 -4.70 15.23 17.76
N PHE A 229 -4.36 14.99 16.49
CA PHE A 229 -4.96 15.66 15.34
C PHE A 229 -6.49 15.47 15.33
N VAL A 230 -6.94 14.22 15.44
CA VAL A 230 -8.37 13.87 15.43
C VAL A 230 -9.09 14.54 16.60
N LYS A 231 -8.52 14.54 17.80
CA LYS A 231 -9.10 15.23 18.96
C LYS A 231 -9.21 16.74 18.76
N ILE A 232 -8.23 17.37 18.12
CA ILE A 232 -8.29 18.80 17.78
C ILE A 232 -9.44 19.05 16.82
N TYR A 233 -9.54 18.24 15.75
CA TYR A 233 -10.55 18.41 14.72
C TYR A 233 -11.98 18.18 15.24
N LEU A 234 -12.20 17.10 16.00
CA LEU A 234 -13.52 16.73 16.50
C LEU A 234 -14.03 17.62 17.65
N LYS A 235 -13.15 18.15 18.51
CA LYS A 235 -13.59 18.97 19.66
C LYS A 235 -14.30 20.26 19.25
N THR A 236 -13.97 20.81 18.09
CA THR A 236 -14.56 22.04 17.56
C THR A 236 -15.91 21.86 16.88
N ASP A 237 -16.30 20.63 16.53
CA ASP A 237 -17.61 20.36 15.90
C ASP A 237 -18.74 20.19 16.93
N THR A 238 -18.41 20.02 18.21
CA THR A 238 -19.37 19.94 19.33
C THR A 238 -19.77 21.28 19.94
N GLU A 239 -19.19 22.40 19.49
CA GLU A 239 -19.49 23.76 19.96
C GLU A 239 -20.22 24.63 18.91
N GLY A 240 -20.68 24.03 17.81
CA GLY A 240 -21.42 24.68 16.72
C GLY A 240 -22.93 24.42 16.74
#